data_AF-A0A409X0F5-F1
#
_entry.id   AF-A0A409X0F5-F1
#
_cell.length_a   1.000
_cell.length_b   1.000
_cell.length_c   1.000
_cell.angle_alpha   90.00
_cell.angle_beta   90.00
_cell.angle_gamma   90.00
#
_symmetry.space_group_name_H-M   'P 1'
#
loop_
_entity.id
_entity.type
_entity.pdbx_description
1 polymer ?
#
loop_
_entity_poly.entity_id
_entity_poly.type
_entity_poly.pdbx_seq_one_letter_code
_entity_poly.pdbx_strand_id
1 'polypeptide(L)'
;MDDQKYAGQREPKKQNQHLSSIKKKISHKTACCYLNSLGYHYKATPKDQYADGHERDDVVFYQKNVFLPQWHHIQKGWQCGMQS
;
A
#
# COMPACT_ATOMS: atom_id res chain seq x y z
N MET A 1 -7.26 -19.38 -31.73
CA MET A 1 -6.30 -19.78 -30.70
C MET A 1 -6.42 -18.79 -29.54
N ASP A 2 -7.51 -18.93 -28.80
CA ASP A 2 -7.65 -18.88 -27.35
C ASP A 2 -6.92 -17.78 -26.52
N ASP A 3 -7.24 -16.51 -26.77
CA ASP A 3 -6.90 -15.39 -25.88
C ASP A 3 -7.92 -15.20 -24.73
N GLN A 4 -8.39 -16.30 -24.12
CA GLN A 4 -9.38 -16.27 -23.03
C GLN A 4 -8.93 -16.95 -21.72
N LYS A 5 -7.63 -17.13 -21.49
CA LYS A 5 -7.16 -17.95 -20.35
C LYS A 5 -6.84 -17.22 -19.03
N TYR A 6 -6.84 -15.89 -18.96
CA TYR A 6 -6.54 -15.18 -17.70
C TYR A 6 -7.56 -14.11 -17.34
N ALA A 7 -8.85 -14.47 -17.35
CA ALA A 7 -9.81 -13.79 -16.48
C ALA A 7 -9.58 -14.31 -15.05
N GLY A 8 -8.51 -13.82 -14.41
CA GLY A 8 -8.30 -14.01 -12.97
C GLY A 8 -9.56 -13.55 -12.26
N GLN A 9 -10.30 -14.50 -11.69
CA GLN A 9 -11.49 -14.22 -10.92
C GLN A 9 -11.06 -13.33 -9.75
N ARG A 10 -11.32 -12.02 -9.86
CA ARG A 10 -11.35 -11.17 -8.68
C ARG A 10 -12.56 -11.64 -7.89
N GLU A 11 -12.31 -12.58 -6.99
CA GLU A 11 -13.25 -12.98 -5.95
C GLU A 11 -13.87 -11.71 -5.38
N PRO A 12 -15.20 -11.54 -5.46
CA PRO A 12 -15.85 -10.40 -4.86
C PRO A 12 -15.50 -10.46 -3.38
N LYS A 13 -14.89 -9.39 -2.85
CA LYS A 13 -14.69 -9.24 -1.40
C LYS A 13 -16.05 -9.48 -0.77
N LYS A 14 -16.24 -10.64 -0.13
CA LYS A 14 -17.47 -10.97 0.57
C LYS A 14 -17.68 -9.87 1.59
N GLN A 15 -18.54 -8.92 1.27
CA GLN A 15 -19.01 -7.97 2.26
C GLN A 15 -19.74 -8.82 3.29
N ASN A 16 -19.20 -8.85 4.51
CA ASN A 16 -19.76 -9.61 5.62
C ASN A 16 -21.26 -9.30 5.71
N GLN A 17 -22.09 -10.29 5.38
CA GLN A 17 -23.55 -10.14 5.25
C GLN A 17 -24.23 -9.70 6.56
N HIS A 18 -23.52 -9.76 7.69
CA HIS A 18 -23.97 -9.34 9.00
C HIS A 18 -24.14 -7.82 9.17
N LEU A 19 -23.43 -6.99 8.39
CA LEU A 19 -23.53 -5.52 8.48
C LEU A 19 -24.84 -4.98 7.86
N SER A 20 -25.52 -5.78 7.04
CA SER A 20 -26.73 -5.37 6.30
C SER A 20 -27.94 -5.08 7.19
N SER A 21 -27.95 -5.57 8.43
CA SER A 21 -29.07 -5.40 9.37
C SER A 21 -28.97 -4.13 10.22
N ILE A 22 -27.86 -3.38 10.13
CA ILE A 22 -27.68 -2.12 10.85
C ILE A 22 -28.36 -1.00 10.07
N LYS A 23 -29.67 -0.83 10.27
CA LYS A 23 -30.48 0.22 9.61
C LYS A 23 -30.09 1.64 10.04
N LYS A 24 -29.52 1.79 11.24
CA LYS A 24 -29.18 3.09 11.84
C LYS A 24 -27.69 3.36 11.70
N LYS A 25 -27.35 4.41 10.95
CA LYS A 25 -25.98 4.92 10.92
C LYS A 25 -25.62 5.43 12.32
N ILE A 26 -24.41 5.14 12.78
CA ILE A 26 -23.90 5.78 14.00
C ILE A 26 -23.81 7.29 13.75
N SER A 27 -24.24 8.07 14.73
CA SER A 27 -24.06 9.51 14.66
C SER A 27 -22.58 9.84 14.87
N HIS A 28 -22.12 10.96 14.30
CA HIS A 28 -20.77 11.46 14.52
C HIS A 28 -20.45 11.58 16.02
N LYS A 29 -21.39 12.08 16.82
CA LYS A 29 -21.26 12.21 18.28
C LYS A 29 -21.03 10.86 18.97
N THR A 30 -21.81 9.85 18.60
CA THR A 30 -21.66 8.49 19.15
C THR A 30 -20.29 7.91 18.81
N ALA A 31 -19.80 8.11 17.58
CA ALA A 31 -18.48 7.67 17.17
C ALA A 31 -17.36 8.34 17.98
N CYS A 32 -17.43 9.67 18.16
CA CYS A 32 -16.44 10.41 18.95
C CYS A 32 -16.41 9.99 20.43
N CYS A 33 -17.57 9.82 21.07
CA CYS A 33 -17.64 9.35 22.46
C CYS A 33 -17.04 7.95 22.62
N TYR A 34 -17.34 7.04 21.69
CA TYR A 34 -16.80 5.68 21.71
C TYR A 34 -15.28 5.67 21.54
N LEU A 35 -14.74 6.40 20.56
CA LEU A 35 -13.30 6.54 20.35
C LEU A 35 -12.60 7.14 21.58
N ASN A 36 -13.19 8.14 22.21
CA ASN A 36 -12.64 8.72 23.44
C ASN A 36 -12.61 7.69 24.60
N SER A 37 -13.65 6.86 24.74
CA SER A 37 -13.67 5.78 25.75
C SER A 37 -12.61 4.70 25.52
N LEU A 38 -12.20 4.50 24.26
CA LEU A 38 -11.10 3.60 23.89
C LEU A 38 -9.71 4.25 24.09
N GLY A 39 -9.64 5.50 24.57
CA GLY A 39 -8.39 6.24 24.70
C GLY A 39 -7.83 6.76 23.38
N TYR A 40 -8.65 6.81 22.31
CA TYR A 40 -8.23 7.36 21.03
C TYR A 40 -8.22 8.89 21.11
N HIS A 41 -7.02 9.46 21.00
CA HIS A 41 -6.83 10.90 20.88
C HIS A 41 -6.54 11.25 19.41
N TYR A 42 -7.34 12.14 18.81
CA TYR A 42 -6.98 12.79 17.56
C TYR A 42 -5.75 13.66 17.80
N LYS A 43 -4.56 13.10 17.61
CA LYS A 43 -3.34 13.87 17.47
C LYS A 43 -3.16 14.13 15.99
N ALA A 44 -2.95 15.39 15.62
CA ALA A 44 -2.34 15.67 14.33
C ALA A 44 -1.00 14.92 14.33
N THR A 45 -0.85 13.95 13.44
CA THR A 45 0.45 13.33 13.20
C THR A 45 1.42 14.48 12.92
N PRO A 46 2.53 14.61 13.65
CA PRO A 46 3.51 15.64 13.32
C PRO A 46 3.86 15.47 11.83
N LYS A 47 3.90 16.58 11.08
CA LYS A 47 4.55 16.57 9.77
C LYS A 47 5.93 15.92 9.99
N ASP A 48 6.27 14.93 9.19
CA ASP A 48 7.44 14.02 9.33
C ASP A 48 7.25 12.75 10.16
N GLN A 49 6.02 12.25 10.33
CA GLN A 49 5.83 10.90 10.90
C GLN A 49 6.45 9.78 10.04
N TYR A 50 6.68 10.05 8.75
CA TYR A 50 7.62 9.30 7.92
C TYR A 50 8.86 10.15 7.69
N ALA A 51 9.73 10.18 8.69
CA ALA A 51 11.15 10.35 8.48
C ALA A 51 11.74 8.97 8.18
N ASP A 52 11.14 8.19 7.26
CA ASP A 52 11.73 6.93 6.81
C ASP A 52 13.01 7.26 6.03
N GLY A 53 14.09 7.60 6.74
CA GLY A 53 14.78 6.61 7.57
C GLY A 53 15.60 5.69 6.67
N HIS A 54 15.83 6.11 5.42
CA HIS A 54 16.82 5.59 4.49
C HIS A 54 18.26 5.95 4.94
N GLU A 55 18.58 5.68 6.21
CA GLU A 55 19.90 5.84 6.83
C GLU A 55 20.38 4.55 7.50
N ARG A 56 19.68 3.42 7.33
CA ARG A 56 20.25 2.14 7.75
C ARG A 56 21.31 1.71 6.74
N ASP A 57 22.52 1.47 7.24
CA ASP A 57 23.68 1.11 6.42
C ASP A 57 23.44 -0.12 5.53
N ASP A 58 22.60 -1.07 5.98
CA ASP A 58 22.24 -2.27 5.22
C ASP A 58 21.39 -1.93 3.99
N VAL A 59 20.43 -1.02 4.12
CA VAL A 59 19.59 -0.53 3.02
C VAL A 59 20.42 0.27 2.02
N VAL A 60 21.33 1.13 2.49
CA VAL A 60 22.23 1.91 1.64
C VAL A 60 23.22 1.00 0.92
N PHE A 61 23.77 0.00 1.62
CA PHE A 61 24.65 -1.00 1.04
C PHE A 61 23.95 -1.80 -0.05
N TYR A 62 22.74 -2.29 0.22
CA TYR A 62 21.96 -3.05 -0.77
C TYR A 62 21.60 -2.20 -1.99
N GLN A 63 21.18 -0.95 -1.78
CA GLN A 63 20.85 -0.03 -2.86
C GLN A 63 22.05 0.19 -3.79
N LYS A 64 23.23 0.50 -3.22
CA LYS A 64 24.44 0.82 -3.99
C LYS A 64 25.05 -0.40 -4.66
N ASN A 65 25.12 -1.54 -3.96
CA ASN A 65 25.90 -2.69 -4.42
C ASN A 65 25.06 -3.74 -5.17
N VAL A 66 23.74 -3.78 -4.98
CA VAL A 66 22.88 -4.81 -5.58
C VAL A 66 21.86 -4.19 -6.53
N PHE A 67 21.04 -3.27 -6.03
CA PHE A 67 19.89 -2.76 -6.77
C PHE A 67 20.28 -1.92 -7.99
N LEU A 68 21.14 -0.90 -7.81
CA LEU A 68 21.52 0.00 -8.90
C LEU A 68 22.28 -0.71 -10.05
N PRO A 69 23.25 -1.61 -9.79
CA PRO A 69 23.90 -2.36 -10.86
C PRO A 69 22.93 -3.24 -11.67
N GLN A 70 22.01 -3.93 -10.99
CA GLN A 70 20.99 -4.76 -11.65
C GLN A 70 20.05 -3.91 -12.50
N TRP A 71 19.61 -2.76 -11.97
CA TRP A 71 18.77 -1.82 -12.70
C TRP A 71 19.45 -1.30 -13.97
N HIS A 72 20.73 -0.90 -13.90
CA HIS A 72 21.47 -0.44 -15.08
C HIS A 72 21.63 -1.53 -16.14
N HIS A 73 21.81 -2.79 -15.74
CA HIS A 73 21.88 -3.90 -16.69
C HIS A 73 20.57 -4.07 -17.46
N ILE A 74 19.45 -4.05 -16.74
CA ILE A 74 18.11 -4.13 -17.33
C ILE A 74 17.87 -2.94 -18.26
N GLN A 75 18.18 -1.72 -17.80
CA GLN A 75 17.99 -0.50 -18.59
C GLN A 75 18.81 -0.49 -19.89
N LYS A 76 20.06 -0.97 -19.87
CA LYS A 76 20.88 -1.11 -21.09
C LYS A 76 20.28 -2.10 -22.08
N GLY A 77 19.77 -3.23 -21.58
CA GLY A 77 19.05 -4.21 -22.41
C GLY A 77 17.83 -3.59 -23.09
N TRP A 78 17.11 -2.71 -22.39
CA TRP A 78 15.92 -2.04 -22.92
C TRP A 78 16.27 -0.95 -23.95
N GLN A 79 17.41 -0.27 -23.79
CA GLN A 79 17.89 0.76 -24.72
C GLN A 79 18.39 0.17 -26.05
N CYS A 80 18.90 -1.06 -26.05
CA CYS A 80 19.35 -1.76 -27.25
C CYS A 80 18.18 -2.26 -28.13
N GLY A 81 17.02 -2.56 -27.51
CA GLY A 81 15.84 -3.09 -28.22
C GLY A 81 14.85 -2.03 -28.74
N MET A 82 15.12 -0.74 -28.52
CA MET A 82 14.26 0.37 -28.94
C MET A 82 14.83 1.21 -30.10
N GLN A 83 16.04 0.89 -30.59
CA GLN A 83 16.71 1.63 -31.68
C GLN A 83 16.83 0.83 -32.99
N SER A 84 16.07 -0.26 -33.13
CA SER A 84 16.02 -1.11 -34.33
C SER A 84 14.73 -0.96 -35.10
#